data_AF-A0A5C2HRN2-F1
#
_entry.id   AF-A0A5C2HRN2-F1
#
_cell.length_a   1.000
_cell.length_b   1.000
_cell.length_c   1.000
_cell.angle_alpha   90.00
_cell.angle_beta   90.00
_cell.angle_gamma   90.00
#
_symmetry.space_group_name_H-M   'P 1'
#
loop_
_entity.id
_entity.type
_entity.pdbx_description
1 polymer ?
#
loop_
_entity_poly.entity_id
_entity_poly.type
_entity_poly.pdbx_seq_one_letter_code
_entity_poly.pdbx_strand_id
1 'polypeptide(L)' 'MQTFIDKYVQQGEANILIRQLKTKFGMVPGETMARIEQADADTLLRWSERILTAEKPEDLFH' A
#
# COMPACT_ATOMS: atom_id res chain seq x y z
N MET A 1 8.64 -16.75 12.36
CA MET A 1 7.99 -17.55 11.30
C MET A 1 6.66 -16.86 11.05
N GLN A 2 6.46 -16.27 9.87
CA GLN A 2 5.21 -15.56 9.58
C GLN A 2 4.08 -16.58 9.50
N THR A 3 2.97 -16.35 10.20
CA THR A 3 1.82 -17.26 10.15
C THR A 3 1.04 -17.03 8.86
N PHE A 4 0.25 -18.03 8.45
CA PHE A 4 -0.67 -17.86 7.32
C PHE A 4 -1.61 -16.67 7.53
N ILE A 5 -2.04 -16.43 8.77
CA ILE A 5 -2.91 -15.30 9.14
C ILE A 5 -2.24 -13.97 8.77
N ASP A 6 -0.99 -13.77 9.19
CA ASP A 6 -0.31 -12.49 8.95
C ASP A 6 -0.13 -12.21 7.45
N LYS A 7 0.14 -13.25 6.64
CA LYS A 7 0.23 -13.12 5.18
C LYS A 7 -1.09 -12.67 4.56
N TYR A 8 -2.22 -13.22 5.02
CA TYR A 8 -3.55 -12.82 4.54
C TYR A 8 -3.91 -11.40 4.97
N VAL A 9 -3.52 -11.00 6.19
CA VAL A 9 -3.70 -9.62 6.68
C VAL A 9 -2.91 -8.64 5.80
N GLN A 10 -1.61 -8.89 5.61
CA GLN A 10 -0.74 -8.08 4.76
C GLN A 10 -1.29 -7.93 3.34
N GLN A 11 -1.77 -9.02 2.73
CA GLN A 11 -2.34 -8.99 1.39
C GLN A 11 -3.66 -8.20 1.34
N GLY A 12 -4.46 -8.24 2.40
CA GLY A 12 -5.66 -7.40 2.55
C GLY A 12 -5.33 -5.92 2.65
N GLU A 13 -4.33 -5.57 3.48
CA GLU A 13 -3.84 -4.20 3.64
C GLU A 13 -3.30 -3.63 2.33
N ALA A 14 -2.46 -4.39 1.62
CA ALA A 14 -1.94 -4.01 0.31
C ALA A 14 -3.05 -3.73 -0.70
N ASN A 15 -4.06 -4.60 -0.77
CA ASN A 15 -5.20 -4.42 -1.67
C ASN A 15 -5.99 -3.14 -1.37
N ILE A 16 -6.22 -2.82 -0.09
CA ILE A 16 -6.91 -1.58 0.29
C ILE A 16 -6.08 -0.36 -0.08
N LEU A 17 -4.78 -0.37 0.18
CA LEU A 17 -3.90 0.74 -0.15
C LEU A 17 -3.81 0.99 -1.67
N ILE A 18 -3.73 -0.07 -2.48
CA ILE A 18 -3.77 0.03 -3.94
C ILE A 18 -5.10 0.62 -4.42
N ARG A 19 -6.23 0.21 -3.82
CA ARG A 19 -7.55 0.77 -4.13
C ARG A 19 -7.59 2.27 -3.80
N GLN A 20 -7.08 2.68 -2.65
CA GLN A 20 -7.03 4.09 -2.24
C GLN A 20 -6.16 4.91 -3.19
N LEU A 21 -4.99 4.40 -3.60
CA LEU A 21 -4.14 5.08 -4.58
C LEU A 21 -4.85 5.27 -5.91
N LYS A 22 -5.51 4.22 -6.42
CA LYS A 22 -6.28 4.30 -7.67
C LYS A 22 -7.43 5.29 -7.57
N THR A 23 -8.11 5.32 -6.43
CA THR A 23 -9.20 6.28 -6.19
C THR A 23 -8.70 7.73 -6.12
N LYS A 24 -7.57 7.97 -5.44
CA LYS A 24 -7.04 9.32 -5.21
C LYS A 24 -6.31 9.89 -6.42
N PHE A 25 -5.55 9.06 -7.13
CA PHE A 25 -4.62 9.49 -8.19
C PHE A 25 -4.92 8.92 -9.58
N GLY A 26 -5.91 8.02 -9.71
CA GLY A 26 -6.28 7.43 -10.99
C GLY A 26 -5.39 6.24 -11.38
N MET A 27 -4.74 6.33 -12.54
CA MET A 27 -3.90 5.22 -13.02
C MET A 27 -2.62 5.12 -12.19
N VAL A 28 -2.38 3.94 -11.62
CA VAL A 28 -1.20 3.66 -10.78
C VAL A 28 -0.24 2.75 -11.56
N PRO A 29 1.06 3.07 -11.65
CA PRO A 29 2.05 2.22 -12.32
C PRO A 29 2.13 0.82 -11.73
N GLY A 30 2.46 -0.16 -12.57
CA GLY A 30 2.65 -1.56 -12.15
C GLY A 30 3.72 -1.72 -11.07
N GLU A 31 4.80 -0.94 -11.18
CA GLU A 31 5.89 -0.93 -10.20
C GLU A 31 5.44 -0.46 -8.81
N THR A 32 4.61 0.59 -8.74
CA THR A 32 4.00 1.08 -7.51
C THR A 32 3.15 0.00 -6.85
N MET A 33 2.34 -0.72 -7.64
CA MET A 33 1.50 -1.82 -7.14
C MET A 33 2.37 -2.97 -6.60
N ALA A 34 3.38 -3.39 -7.36
CA ALA A 34 4.30 -4.46 -6.94
C ALA A 34 5.05 -4.11 -5.64
N ARG A 35 5.47 -2.85 -5.48
CA ARG A 35 6.12 -2.38 -4.26
C ARG A 35 5.20 -2.46 -3.04
N ILE A 36 3.90 -2.19 -3.22
CA ILE A 36 2.90 -2.30 -2.15
C ILE A 36 2.61 -3.75 -1.80
N GLU A 37 2.46 -4.62 -2.79
CA GLU A 37 2.22 -6.05 -2.56
C GLU A 37 3.37 -6.76 -1.81
N GLN A 38 4.59 -6.22 -1.89
CA GLN A 38 5.78 -6.78 -1.25
C GLN A 38 6.10 -6.14 0.12
N ALA A 39 5.44 -5.04 0.48
CA ALA A 39 5.71 -4.32 1.73
C ALA A 39 5.14 -5.07 2.94
N ASP A 40 5.88 -5.12 4.04
CA ASP A 40 5.40 -5.68 5.32
C ASP A 40 4.26 -4.86 5.91
N ALA A 41 3.53 -5.45 6.88
CA ALA A 41 2.35 -4.85 7.50
C ALA A 41 2.65 -3.48 8.15
N ASP A 42 3.79 -3.33 8.85
CA ASP A 42 4.18 -2.07 9.47
C ASP A 42 4.44 -0.96 8.44
N THR A 43 4.97 -1.33 7.28
CA THR A 43 5.20 -0.43 6.15
C THR A 43 3.87 -0.06 5.48
N LEU A 44 2.99 -1.03 5.28
CA LEU A 44 1.65 -0.81 4.73
C LEU A 44 0.81 0.12 5.61
N LEU A 45 0.84 -0.06 6.93
CA LEU A 45 0.20 0.82 7.90
C LEU A 45 0.71 2.26 7.78
N ARG A 46 2.03 2.47 7.76
CA ARG A 46 2.62 3.81 7.59
C ARG A 46 2.20 4.46 6.28
N TRP A 47 2.14 3.70 5.19
CA TRP A 47 1.67 4.21 3.91
C TRP A 47 0.16 4.51 3.92
N SER A 48 -0.64 3.74 4.66
CA SER A 48 -2.08 3.97 4.84
C SER A 48 -2.39 5.26 5.60
N GLU A 49 -1.47 5.75 6.43
CA GLU A 49 -1.57 7.07 7.07
C GLU A 49 -1.11 8.16 6.10
N ARG A 50 0.02 7.95 5.41
CA ARG A 50 0.59 8.92 4.47
C ARG A 50 -0.34 9.23 3.30
N ILE A 51 -1.05 8.25 2.77
CA ILE A 51 -1.97 8.45 1.64
C ILE A 51 -3.08 9.47 1.95
N LEU A 52 -3.42 9.68 3.23
CA LEU A 52 -4.42 10.67 3.64
C LEU A 52 -3.97 12.10 3.31
N THR A 53 -2.67 12.38 3.35
CA THR A 53 -2.09 13.71 3.16
C THR A 53 -1.26 13.84 1.88
N ALA A 54 -0.87 12.73 1.24
CA ALA A 54 -0.10 12.70 0.00
C ALA A 54 -0.73 13.55 -1.12
N GLU A 55 0.04 14.38 -1.79
CA GLU A 55 -0.43 15.18 -2.95
C GLU A 55 -0.18 14.44 -4.27
N LYS A 56 0.80 13.52 -4.28
CA LYS A 56 1.17 12.69 -5.42
C LYS A 56 1.43 11.23 -4.99
N PRO A 57 1.38 10.25 -5.91
CA PRO A 57 1.70 8.86 -5.60
C PRO A 57 3.11 8.65 -5.00
N GLU A 58 4.06 9.51 -5.37
CA GLU A 58 5.46 9.47 -4.96
C GLU A 58 5.63 9.74 -3.45
N ASP A 59 4.80 10.65 -2.91
CA ASP A 59 4.82 11.08 -1.50
C ASP A 59 4.53 9.92 -0.54
N LEU A 60 3.89 8.85 -1.03
CA LEU A 60 3.64 7.65 -0.25
C LEU A 60 4.96 7.03 0.26
N PHE A 61 6.01 7.09 -0.55
CA PHE A 61 7.25 6.37 -0.35
C PHE A 61 8.35 7.19 0.34
N HIS A 62 8.08 8.44 0.72
CA HIS A 62 9.03 9.36 1.37
C HIS A 62 8.83 9.36 2.88
#